data_AF-A0A060LWW0-F1
#
_entry.id   AF-A0A060LWW0-F1
#
_cell.length_a   1.000
_cell.length_b   1.000
_cell.length_c   1.000
_cell.angle_alpha   90.00
_cell.angle_beta   90.00
_cell.angle_gamma   90.00
#
_symmetry.space_group_name_H-M   'P 1'
#
loop_
_entity.id
_entity.type
_entity.pdbx_description
1 polymer ?
#
loop_
_entity_poly.entity_id
_entity_poly.type
_entity_poly.pdbx_seq_one_letter_code
_entity_poly.pdbx_strand_id
1 'polypeptide(L)'
;MKIVDTTPAFLTTSAHSLSTLRQYYATFPSVFEEYFSYHCTQTDSRLQSALARYPTDLLHINNLREQLPSLIHDIVHLYEERFYISYKQTIHLIVGAYGSNAYTHRQILPDITFSLERMPKNSDGLRVLIAHEIGHAIHNQWTDLEGIDWEQIRWESLLLGMYREGVATHFSRRIVPNVAEELYYTYGSLGGKEWILFAQENQIDIKRAFLKDFNELSEKQLYRE
;
A
#
# COMPACT_ATOMS: atom_id res chain seq x y z
N MET A 1 -15.81 -6.16 -7.42
CA MET A 1 -15.01 -5.01 -6.98
C MET A 1 -15.76 -3.70 -7.23
N LYS A 2 -15.68 -2.76 -6.28
CA LYS A 2 -16.13 -1.36 -6.45
C LYS A 2 -14.93 -0.43 -6.29
N ILE A 3 -14.82 0.62 -7.10
CA ILE A 3 -13.83 1.69 -6.90
C ILE A 3 -14.53 2.93 -6.36
N VAL A 4 -14.04 3.45 -5.23
CA VAL A 4 -14.46 4.72 -4.62
C VAL A 4 -13.33 5.72 -4.80
N ASP A 5 -13.54 6.69 -5.68
CA ASP A 5 -12.56 7.72 -5.98
C ASP A 5 -12.94 9.06 -5.34
N THR A 6 -12.15 9.49 -4.37
CA THR A 6 -12.33 10.78 -3.68
C THR A 6 -11.48 11.90 -4.29
N THR A 7 -10.54 11.56 -5.17
CA THR A 7 -9.56 12.50 -5.74
C THR A 7 -10.18 13.62 -6.60
N PRO A 8 -11.36 13.48 -7.25
CA PRO A 8 -11.99 14.61 -7.93
C PRO A 8 -12.30 15.76 -6.96
N ALA A 9 -12.80 15.45 -5.76
CA ALA A 9 -13.13 16.47 -4.76
C ALA A 9 -11.87 17.21 -4.29
N PHE A 10 -10.75 16.50 -4.15
CA PHE A 10 -9.47 17.13 -3.89
C PHE A 10 -9.08 18.07 -5.03
N LEU A 11 -9.05 17.59 -6.28
CA LEU A 11 -8.59 18.35 -7.45
C LEU A 11 -9.47 19.55 -7.82
N THR A 12 -10.74 19.57 -7.42
CA THR A 12 -11.62 20.74 -7.66
C THR A 12 -11.21 21.99 -6.86
N THR A 13 -10.37 21.83 -5.82
CA THR A 13 -9.88 22.95 -5.02
C THR A 13 -8.68 23.60 -5.72
N SER A 14 -8.82 24.84 -6.18
CA SER A 14 -7.77 25.56 -6.90
C SER A 14 -6.55 25.95 -6.04
N ALA A 15 -6.73 26.07 -4.72
CA ALA A 15 -5.66 26.36 -3.77
C ALA A 15 -5.85 25.57 -2.47
N HIS A 16 -4.94 24.62 -2.21
CA HIS A 16 -5.00 23.83 -0.99
C HIS A 16 -4.45 24.61 0.21
N SER A 17 -5.19 24.56 1.31
CA SER A 17 -4.82 25.04 2.64
C SER A 17 -5.21 23.99 3.68
N LEU A 18 -4.82 24.19 4.94
CA LEU A 18 -5.21 23.26 6.02
C LEU A 18 -6.73 23.12 6.14
N SER A 19 -7.47 24.20 5.99
CA SER A 19 -8.94 24.18 6.08
C SER A 19 -9.55 23.38 4.93
N THR A 20 -9.09 23.59 3.69
CA THR A 20 -9.62 22.86 2.53
C THR A 20 -9.25 21.38 2.58
N LEU A 21 -8.05 21.01 3.08
CA LEU A 21 -7.69 19.61 3.29
C LEU A 21 -8.58 18.93 4.33
N ARG A 22 -8.79 19.59 5.48
CA ARG A 22 -9.67 19.09 6.52
C ARG A 22 -11.11 18.95 6.03
N GLN A 23 -11.59 19.90 5.24
CA GLN A 23 -12.91 19.82 4.61
C GLN A 23 -13.01 18.65 3.64
N TYR A 24 -11.99 18.42 2.81
CA TYR A 24 -11.91 17.27 1.92
C TYR A 24 -12.01 15.95 2.71
N TYR A 25 -11.23 15.80 3.79
CA TYR A 25 -11.30 14.62 4.65
C TYR A 25 -12.67 14.45 5.32
N ALA A 26 -13.24 15.53 5.84
CA ALA A 26 -14.55 15.54 6.46
C ALA A 26 -15.71 15.24 5.49
N THR A 27 -15.49 15.39 4.18
CA THR A 27 -16.47 15.04 3.15
C THR A 27 -16.58 13.52 2.96
N PHE A 28 -15.52 12.76 3.27
CA PHE A 28 -15.46 11.31 3.10
C PHE A 28 -15.03 10.60 4.39
N PRO A 29 -15.75 10.79 5.52
CA PRO A 29 -15.29 10.33 6.83
C PRO A 29 -15.05 8.81 6.87
N SER A 30 -15.94 8.03 6.23
CA SER A 30 -15.82 6.56 6.18
C SER A 30 -14.62 6.06 5.37
N VAL A 31 -14.08 6.86 4.45
CA VAL A 31 -12.89 6.50 3.66
C VAL A 31 -11.61 6.80 4.46
N PHE A 32 -11.62 7.90 5.21
CA PHE A 32 -10.43 8.39 5.92
C PHE A 32 -10.31 7.90 7.37
N GLU A 33 -11.36 7.32 7.94
CA GLU A 33 -11.35 6.77 9.31
C GLU A 33 -10.24 5.73 9.52
N GLU A 34 -10.18 4.71 8.65
CA GLU A 34 -9.11 3.70 8.67
C GLU A 34 -7.74 4.35 8.48
N TYR A 35 -7.64 5.28 7.52
CA TYR A 35 -6.39 5.93 7.16
C TYR A 35 -5.77 6.71 8.32
N PHE A 36 -6.55 7.57 8.98
CA PHE A 36 -6.04 8.41 10.06
C PHE A 36 -5.90 7.66 11.39
N SER A 37 -6.60 6.52 11.54
CA SER A 37 -6.45 5.67 12.72
C SER A 37 -5.13 4.90 12.72
N TYR A 38 -4.62 4.50 11.55
CA TYR A 38 -3.50 3.56 11.48
C TYR A 38 -2.31 3.98 10.60
N HIS A 39 -2.53 4.82 9.59
CA HIS A 39 -1.53 5.06 8.54
C HIS A 39 -1.01 6.50 8.50
N CYS A 40 -1.75 7.46 9.04
CA CYS A 40 -1.34 8.85 9.05
C CYS A 40 -1.82 9.57 10.30
N THR A 41 -0.89 10.02 11.15
CA THR A 41 -1.27 10.93 12.24
C THR A 41 -1.58 12.30 11.64
N GLN A 42 -2.83 12.73 11.76
CA GLN A 42 -3.34 13.99 11.20
C GLN A 42 -2.88 15.21 12.03
N THR A 43 -1.58 15.45 12.12
CA THR A 43 -1.01 16.63 12.79
C THR A 43 -0.91 17.80 11.82
N ASP A 44 -1.04 19.03 12.35
CA ASP A 44 -0.92 20.24 11.53
C ASP A 44 0.44 20.35 10.85
N SER A 45 1.51 19.97 11.54
CA SER A 45 2.85 19.92 10.96
C SER A 45 2.91 19.02 9.72
N ARG A 46 2.30 17.83 9.79
CA ARG A 46 2.32 16.87 8.67
C ARG A 46 1.49 17.37 7.50
N LEU A 47 0.28 17.88 7.76
CA LEU A 47 -0.56 18.46 6.72
C LEU A 47 0.12 19.68 6.06
N GLN A 48 0.82 20.50 6.83
CA GLN A 48 1.58 21.63 6.29
C GLN A 48 2.72 21.17 5.37
N SER A 49 3.44 20.11 5.76
CA SER A 49 4.46 19.50 4.91
C SER A 49 3.87 18.90 3.62
N ALA A 50 2.68 18.30 3.69
CA ALA A 50 1.99 17.79 2.51
C ALA A 50 1.56 18.91 1.56
N LEU A 51 1.02 20.01 2.10
CA LEU A 51 0.63 21.20 1.31
C LEU A 51 1.78 21.77 0.49
N ALA A 52 3.00 21.76 1.03
CA ALA A 52 4.19 22.22 0.31
C ALA A 52 4.55 21.34 -0.90
N ARG A 53 4.10 20.07 -0.92
CA ARG A 53 4.44 19.09 -1.97
C ARG A 53 3.37 18.97 -3.04
N TYR A 54 2.10 19.18 -2.71
CA TYR A 54 1.01 19.02 -3.69
C TYR A 54 1.21 19.80 -4.98
N PRO A 55 1.65 21.08 -5.00
CA PRO A 55 1.84 21.82 -6.24
C PRO A 55 2.70 21.09 -7.28
N THR A 56 3.71 20.33 -6.84
CA THR A 56 4.59 19.57 -7.74
C THR A 56 4.04 18.21 -8.14
N ASP A 57 3.10 17.66 -7.38
CA ASP A 57 2.53 16.33 -7.59
C ASP A 57 1.11 16.33 -8.18
N LEU A 58 0.44 17.48 -8.29
CA LEU A 58 -0.93 17.58 -8.82
C LEU A 58 -1.10 16.94 -10.21
N LEU A 59 -0.14 17.15 -11.12
CA LEU A 59 -0.19 16.54 -12.45
C LEU A 59 -0.10 15.01 -12.36
N HIS A 60 0.77 14.49 -11.49
CA HIS A 60 0.92 13.06 -11.25
C HIS A 60 -0.36 12.46 -10.67
N ILE A 61 -0.96 13.12 -9.67
CA ILE A 61 -2.23 12.71 -9.06
C ILE A 61 -3.34 12.66 -10.11
N ASN A 62 -3.49 13.69 -10.96
CA ASN A 62 -4.52 13.69 -11.99
C ASN A 62 -4.30 12.58 -13.04
N ASN A 63 -3.06 12.39 -13.49
CA ASN A 63 -2.75 11.32 -14.45
C ASN A 63 -3.05 9.93 -13.89
N LEU A 64 -2.68 9.69 -12.63
CA LEU A 64 -2.98 8.41 -11.97
C LEU A 64 -4.47 8.19 -11.77
N ARG A 65 -5.22 9.22 -11.40
CA ARG A 65 -6.68 9.13 -11.26
C ARG A 65 -7.33 8.59 -12.54
N GLU A 66 -6.89 9.06 -13.71
CA GLU A 66 -7.43 8.62 -14.99
C GLU A 66 -7.01 7.20 -15.36
N GLN A 67 -5.77 6.80 -15.03
CA GLN A 67 -5.19 5.52 -15.44
C GLN A 67 -5.50 4.36 -14.48
N LEU A 68 -5.56 4.63 -13.17
CA LEU A 68 -5.64 3.61 -12.13
C LEU A 68 -6.86 2.70 -12.26
N PRO A 69 -8.09 3.18 -12.56
CA PRO A 69 -9.24 2.29 -12.64
C PRO A 69 -9.03 1.15 -13.64
N SER A 70 -8.56 1.46 -14.86
CA SER A 70 -8.27 0.43 -15.87
C SER A 70 -7.18 -0.51 -15.40
N LEU A 71 -6.08 0.02 -14.88
CA LEU A 71 -4.94 -0.80 -14.45
C LEU A 71 -5.29 -1.74 -13.29
N ILE A 72 -6.11 -1.27 -12.34
CA ILE A 72 -6.63 -2.08 -11.24
C ILE A 72 -7.52 -3.20 -11.80
N HIS A 73 -8.42 -2.90 -12.73
CA HIS A 73 -9.26 -3.91 -13.36
C HIS A 73 -8.43 -4.98 -14.08
N ASP A 74 -7.40 -4.58 -14.82
CA ASP A 74 -6.50 -5.51 -15.52
C ASP A 74 -5.78 -6.43 -14.54
N ILE A 75 -5.23 -5.88 -13.45
CA ILE A 75 -4.52 -6.67 -12.43
C ILE A 75 -5.47 -7.61 -11.67
N VAL A 76 -6.66 -7.15 -11.30
CA VAL A 76 -7.67 -8.01 -10.66
C VAL A 76 -8.07 -9.16 -11.59
N HIS A 77 -8.26 -8.87 -12.88
CA HIS A 77 -8.57 -9.90 -13.87
C HIS A 77 -7.46 -10.95 -13.98
N LEU A 78 -6.18 -10.53 -13.99
CA LEU A 78 -5.06 -11.47 -13.98
C LEU A 78 -5.04 -12.34 -12.72
N TYR A 79 -5.40 -11.80 -11.55
CA TYR A 79 -5.56 -12.61 -10.33
C TYR A 79 -6.68 -13.64 -10.47
N GLU A 80 -7.83 -13.25 -11.03
CA GLU A 80 -8.96 -14.14 -11.27
C GLU A 80 -8.58 -15.27 -12.22
N GLU A 81 -7.93 -14.98 -13.35
CA GLU A 81 -7.48 -15.99 -14.30
C GLU A 81 -6.45 -16.94 -13.69
N ARG A 82 -5.55 -16.41 -12.84
CA ARG A 82 -4.42 -17.17 -12.33
C ARG A 82 -4.77 -18.05 -11.14
N PHE A 83 -5.63 -17.55 -10.26
CA PHE A 83 -5.93 -18.17 -8.96
C PHE A 83 -7.39 -18.59 -8.82
N TYR A 84 -8.27 -18.25 -9.76
CA TYR A 84 -9.69 -18.56 -9.73
C TYR A 84 -10.42 -17.97 -8.51
N ILE A 85 -9.90 -16.86 -7.97
CA ILE A 85 -10.47 -16.14 -6.83
C ILE A 85 -10.85 -14.73 -7.30
N SER A 86 -12.14 -14.40 -7.20
CA SER A 86 -12.63 -13.05 -7.51
C SER A 86 -12.54 -12.12 -6.32
N TYR A 87 -11.82 -11.01 -6.51
CA TYR A 87 -11.78 -9.90 -5.57
C TYR A 87 -13.09 -9.09 -5.61
N LYS A 88 -13.82 -9.07 -4.49
CA LYS A 88 -15.17 -8.49 -4.43
C LYS A 88 -15.25 -7.21 -3.60
N GLN A 89 -14.21 -6.87 -2.86
CA GLN A 89 -14.14 -5.75 -1.93
C GLN A 89 -13.99 -4.40 -2.66
N THR A 90 -13.92 -3.33 -1.87
CA THR A 90 -13.81 -1.97 -2.37
C THR A 90 -12.35 -1.55 -2.49
N ILE A 91 -12.06 -0.74 -3.50
CA ILE A 91 -10.78 -0.05 -3.62
C ILE A 91 -11.02 1.44 -3.50
N HIS A 92 -10.32 2.08 -2.57
CA HIS A 92 -10.40 3.51 -2.30
C HIS A 92 -9.22 4.22 -2.94
N LEU A 93 -9.50 5.27 -3.71
CA LEU A 93 -8.49 6.18 -4.26
C LEU A 93 -8.57 7.50 -3.51
N ILE A 94 -7.47 7.87 -2.86
CA ILE A 94 -7.41 9.03 -1.96
C ILE A 94 -6.19 9.91 -2.23
N VAL A 95 -6.24 11.11 -1.65
CA VAL A 95 -5.06 11.93 -1.39
C VAL A 95 -4.86 12.08 0.11
N GLY A 96 -3.90 11.37 0.70
CA GLY A 96 -3.80 11.14 2.15
C GLY A 96 -2.77 12.00 2.92
N ALA A 97 -2.15 12.99 2.30
CA ALA A 97 -1.07 13.78 2.94
C ALA A 97 0.17 12.94 3.28
N TYR A 98 0.53 12.05 2.36
CA TYR A 98 1.78 11.30 2.37
C TYR A 98 1.97 10.39 3.60
N GLY A 99 0.87 9.88 4.18
CA GLY A 99 0.80 8.80 5.20
C GLY A 99 1.52 7.52 4.77
N SER A 100 0.81 6.75 3.94
CA SER A 100 1.25 5.52 3.28
C SER A 100 1.00 5.64 1.77
N ASN A 101 1.63 4.78 0.96
CA ASN A 101 1.37 4.68 -0.49
C ASN A 101 0.12 3.86 -0.79
N ALA A 102 0.02 2.68 -0.19
CA ALA A 102 -1.11 1.79 -0.29
C ALA A 102 -1.19 0.90 0.95
N TYR A 103 -2.35 0.32 1.21
CA TYR A 103 -2.54 -0.64 2.30
C TYR A 103 -3.84 -1.42 2.12
N THR A 104 -3.87 -2.60 2.74
CA THR A 104 -5.09 -3.38 3.00
C THR A 104 -5.69 -2.99 4.34
N HIS A 105 -7.01 -2.82 4.39
CA HIS A 105 -7.74 -2.50 5.63
C HIS A 105 -7.64 -3.66 6.62
N ARG A 106 -7.81 -3.39 7.92
CA ARG A 106 -7.77 -4.40 8.98
C ARG A 106 -9.07 -5.20 9.06
N GLN A 107 -9.33 -5.98 8.02
CA GLN A 107 -10.51 -6.83 7.86
C GLN A 107 -10.09 -8.21 7.33
N ILE A 108 -10.92 -9.22 7.58
CA ILE A 108 -10.70 -10.58 7.05
C ILE A 108 -10.66 -10.54 5.53
N LEU A 109 -11.69 -9.97 4.90
CA LEU A 109 -11.74 -9.70 3.46
C LEU A 109 -11.51 -8.20 3.26
N PRO A 110 -10.27 -7.76 3.07
CA PRO A 110 -9.94 -6.35 3.21
C PRO A 110 -10.31 -5.54 1.97
N ASP A 111 -10.88 -4.35 2.22
CA ASP A 111 -10.77 -3.24 1.29
C ASP A 111 -9.30 -2.84 1.09
N ILE A 112 -9.00 -2.21 -0.05
CA ILE A 112 -7.66 -1.70 -0.38
C ILE A 112 -7.73 -0.19 -0.54
N THR A 113 -6.72 0.54 -0.10
CA THR A 113 -6.60 1.98 -0.33
C THR A 113 -5.29 2.31 -1.03
N PHE A 114 -5.37 3.16 -2.06
CA PHE A 114 -4.21 3.74 -2.75
C PHE A 114 -4.20 5.26 -2.55
N SER A 115 -3.09 5.78 -2.02
CA SER A 115 -2.85 7.22 -1.86
C SER A 115 -2.04 7.74 -3.05
N LEU A 116 -2.73 8.41 -3.98
CA LEU A 116 -2.20 8.72 -5.32
C LEU A 116 -0.92 9.56 -5.29
N GLU A 117 -0.75 10.44 -4.29
CA GLU A 117 0.43 11.29 -4.16
C GLU A 117 1.71 10.52 -3.78
N ARG A 118 1.59 9.28 -3.32
CA ARG A 118 2.72 8.39 -2.97
C ARG A 118 2.88 7.20 -3.91
N MET A 119 2.03 7.08 -4.93
CA MET A 119 2.13 6.00 -5.90
C MET A 119 3.36 6.17 -6.81
N PRO A 120 4.03 5.07 -7.22
CA PRO A 120 5.19 5.12 -8.08
C PRO A 120 4.95 5.84 -9.40
N LYS A 121 5.98 6.55 -9.89
CA LYS A 121 6.00 7.14 -11.24
C LYS A 121 6.43 6.12 -12.31
N ASN A 122 7.14 5.07 -11.89
CA ASN A 122 7.54 3.98 -12.77
C ASN A 122 6.33 3.08 -13.05
N SER A 123 6.04 2.82 -14.33
CA SER A 123 4.87 2.02 -14.75
C SER A 123 4.90 0.59 -14.22
N ASP A 124 6.04 -0.08 -14.30
CA ASP A 124 6.18 -1.45 -13.79
C ASP A 124 6.08 -1.47 -12.26
N GLY A 125 6.75 -0.55 -11.57
CA GLY A 125 6.62 -0.38 -10.12
C GLY A 125 5.18 -0.11 -9.67
N LEU A 126 4.43 0.70 -10.43
CA LEU A 126 3.02 0.95 -10.19
C LEU A 126 2.19 -0.33 -10.31
N ARG A 127 2.38 -1.09 -11.39
CA ARG A 127 1.69 -2.38 -11.62
C ARG A 127 2.01 -3.38 -10.50
N VAL A 128 3.27 -3.46 -10.11
CA VAL A 128 3.74 -4.37 -9.05
C VAL A 128 3.15 -3.98 -7.70
N LEU A 129 3.10 -2.69 -7.35
CA LEU A 129 2.48 -2.22 -6.10
C LEU A 129 0.99 -2.57 -6.05
N ILE A 130 0.25 -2.32 -7.15
CA ILE A 130 -1.17 -2.67 -7.23
C ILE A 130 -1.36 -4.19 -7.08
N ALA A 131 -0.53 -4.98 -7.77
CA ALA A 131 -0.57 -6.43 -7.65
C ALA A 131 -0.20 -6.91 -6.25
N HIS A 132 0.71 -6.24 -5.54
CA HIS A 132 1.10 -6.58 -4.17
C HIS A 132 -0.07 -6.42 -3.20
N GLU A 133 -0.75 -5.27 -3.21
CA GLU A 133 -1.88 -5.04 -2.30
C GLU A 133 -3.08 -5.95 -2.59
N ILE A 134 -3.36 -6.23 -3.87
CA ILE A 134 -4.37 -7.23 -4.24
C ILE A 134 -3.94 -8.62 -3.79
N GLY A 135 -2.64 -8.91 -3.82
CA GLY A 135 -2.07 -10.17 -3.34
C GLY A 135 -2.36 -10.42 -1.86
N HIS A 136 -2.26 -9.39 -1.01
CA HIS A 136 -2.67 -9.46 0.39
C HIS A 136 -4.15 -9.84 0.53
N ALA A 137 -5.02 -9.15 -0.20
CA ALA A 137 -6.47 -9.41 -0.13
C ALA A 137 -6.84 -10.81 -0.63
N ILE A 138 -6.26 -11.24 -1.75
CA ILE A 138 -6.47 -12.58 -2.32
C ILE A 138 -5.94 -13.66 -1.38
N HIS A 139 -4.78 -13.45 -0.75
CA HIS A 139 -4.25 -14.41 0.23
C HIS A 139 -5.20 -14.57 1.42
N ASN A 140 -5.73 -13.47 1.95
CA ASN A 140 -6.72 -13.54 3.02
C ASN A 140 -7.99 -14.28 2.53
N GLN A 141 -8.53 -13.93 1.38
CA GLN A 141 -9.72 -14.59 0.84
C GLN A 141 -9.49 -16.10 0.59
N TRP A 142 -8.30 -16.48 0.13
CA TRP A 142 -7.96 -17.88 -0.08
C TRP A 142 -7.93 -18.63 1.25
N THR A 143 -7.22 -18.10 2.24
CA THR A 143 -7.14 -18.74 3.56
C THR A 143 -8.49 -18.81 4.27
N ASP A 144 -9.35 -17.80 4.08
CA ASP A 144 -10.76 -17.82 4.51
C ASP A 144 -11.53 -18.98 3.89
N LEU A 145 -11.40 -19.19 2.57
CA LEU A 145 -12.05 -20.30 1.85
C LEU A 145 -11.57 -21.68 2.32
N GLU A 146 -10.32 -21.78 2.76
CA GLU A 146 -9.73 -23.01 3.34
C GLU A 146 -10.08 -23.20 4.83
N GLY A 147 -10.87 -22.30 5.42
CA GLY A 147 -11.39 -22.44 6.78
C GLY A 147 -10.41 -22.04 7.88
N ILE A 148 -9.56 -21.03 7.63
CA ILE A 148 -8.70 -20.46 8.68
C ILE A 148 -9.56 -19.92 9.84
N ASP A 149 -9.12 -20.17 11.07
CA ASP A 149 -9.72 -19.57 12.26
C ASP A 149 -9.08 -18.20 12.54
N TRP A 150 -9.74 -17.15 12.06
CA TRP A 150 -9.27 -15.77 12.18
C TRP A 150 -9.14 -15.28 13.62
N GLU A 151 -9.86 -15.86 14.58
CA GLU A 151 -9.78 -15.49 16.00
C GLU A 151 -8.47 -15.95 16.63
N GLN A 152 -7.82 -16.96 16.07
CA GLN A 152 -6.54 -17.48 16.54
C GLN A 152 -5.33 -16.76 15.92
N ILE A 153 -5.56 -15.88 14.95
CA ILE A 153 -4.49 -15.17 14.24
C ILE A 153 -3.87 -14.08 15.11
N ARG A 154 -2.57 -14.20 15.34
CA ARG A 154 -1.76 -13.20 16.03
C ARG A 154 -1.32 -12.12 15.04
N TRP A 155 -2.21 -11.18 14.75
CA TRP A 155 -1.97 -10.09 13.80
C TRP A 155 -0.74 -9.23 14.10
N GLU A 156 -0.34 -9.15 15.37
CA GLU A 156 0.87 -8.41 15.80
C GLU A 156 2.17 -9.23 15.66
N SER A 157 2.09 -10.49 15.21
CA SER A 157 3.26 -11.35 15.05
C SER A 157 4.14 -10.91 13.88
N LEU A 158 5.41 -10.64 14.16
CA LEU A 158 6.44 -10.32 13.15
C LEU A 158 6.64 -11.42 12.13
N LEU A 159 6.62 -12.68 12.56
CA LEU A 159 6.74 -13.80 11.65
C LEU A 159 5.56 -13.85 10.66
N LEU A 160 4.34 -13.59 11.16
CA LEU A 160 3.16 -13.53 10.32
C LEU A 160 3.22 -12.34 9.35
N GLY A 161 3.63 -11.16 9.81
CA GLY A 161 3.81 -9.99 8.94
C GLY A 161 4.82 -10.26 7.81
N MET A 162 6.00 -10.78 8.15
CA MET A 162 7.01 -11.18 7.16
C MET A 162 6.48 -12.24 6.17
N TYR A 163 5.73 -13.22 6.66
CA TYR A 163 5.12 -14.24 5.82
C TYR A 163 4.11 -13.62 4.83
N ARG A 164 3.22 -12.73 5.32
CA ARG A 164 2.22 -12.06 4.49
C ARG A 164 2.87 -11.18 3.42
N GLU A 165 3.88 -10.39 3.75
CA GLU A 165 4.62 -9.60 2.75
C GLU A 165 5.31 -10.51 1.73
N GLY A 166 5.92 -11.61 2.18
CA GLY A 166 6.53 -12.59 1.28
C GLY A 166 5.53 -13.23 0.31
N VAL A 167 4.32 -13.55 0.77
CA VAL A 167 3.23 -14.07 -0.07
C VAL A 167 2.76 -13.00 -1.07
N ALA A 168 2.51 -11.77 -0.63
CA ALA A 168 2.10 -10.68 -1.52
C ALA A 168 3.16 -10.37 -2.59
N THR A 169 4.44 -10.36 -2.23
CA THR A 169 5.55 -10.22 -3.17
C THR A 169 5.66 -11.44 -4.11
N HIS A 170 5.39 -12.65 -3.62
CA HIS A 170 5.34 -13.83 -4.48
C HIS A 170 4.20 -13.76 -5.49
N PHE A 171 3.00 -13.35 -5.07
CA PHE A 171 1.86 -13.20 -5.94
C PHE A 171 2.06 -12.08 -6.96
N SER A 172 2.63 -10.94 -6.56
CA SER A 172 2.92 -9.83 -7.47
C SER A 172 3.89 -10.24 -8.60
N ARG A 173 4.90 -11.09 -8.32
CA ARG A 173 5.75 -11.72 -9.36
C ARG A 173 4.98 -12.59 -10.36
N ARG A 174 3.93 -13.27 -9.89
CA ARG A 174 3.14 -14.20 -10.72
C ARG A 174 2.18 -13.44 -11.64
N ILE A 175 1.76 -12.26 -11.22
CA ILE A 175 0.79 -11.41 -11.91
C ILE A 175 1.46 -10.38 -12.82
N VAL A 176 2.61 -9.85 -12.39
CA VAL A 176 3.40 -8.88 -13.16
C VAL A 176 4.81 -9.45 -13.40
N PRO A 177 4.95 -10.47 -14.26
CA PRO A 177 6.25 -11.12 -14.49
C PRO A 177 7.18 -10.23 -15.32
N ASN A 178 8.46 -10.61 -15.34
CA ASN A 178 9.51 -10.03 -16.20
C ASN A 178 9.84 -8.54 -15.96
N VAL A 179 9.56 -8.02 -14.76
CA VAL A 179 10.07 -6.72 -14.32
C VAL A 179 11.40 -6.86 -13.58
N ALA A 180 12.13 -5.76 -13.44
CA ALA A 180 13.39 -5.73 -12.69
C ALA A 180 13.17 -6.14 -11.22
N GLU A 181 14.08 -6.95 -10.68
CA GLU A 181 13.91 -7.60 -9.37
C GLU A 181 13.69 -6.60 -8.23
N GLU A 182 14.34 -5.43 -8.29
CA GLU A 182 14.19 -4.35 -7.32
C GLU A 182 12.77 -3.78 -7.25
N LEU A 183 12.01 -3.85 -8.34
CA LEU A 183 10.66 -3.30 -8.37
C LEU A 183 9.67 -4.11 -7.54
N TYR A 184 9.94 -5.38 -7.25
CA TYR A 184 9.12 -6.18 -6.33
C TYR A 184 9.23 -5.76 -4.87
N TYR A 185 10.25 -4.97 -4.52
CA TYR A 185 10.48 -4.53 -3.15
C TYR A 185 10.35 -3.02 -2.98
N THR A 186 10.80 -2.25 -3.98
CA THR A 186 10.88 -0.79 -3.86
C THR A 186 9.82 -0.07 -4.68
N TYR A 187 9.21 -0.79 -5.63
CA TYR A 187 8.27 -0.24 -6.61
C TYR A 187 8.85 0.95 -7.40
N GLY A 188 10.18 1.12 -7.42
CA GLY A 188 10.85 2.27 -8.03
C GLY A 188 10.74 3.58 -7.24
N SER A 189 10.36 3.53 -5.96
CA SER A 189 10.20 4.70 -5.10
C SER A 189 11.41 4.98 -4.18
N LEU A 190 12.20 3.95 -3.84
CA LEU A 190 13.32 4.04 -2.90
C LEU A 190 14.45 3.10 -3.33
N GLY A 191 15.65 3.63 -3.53
CA GLY A 191 16.78 2.83 -3.99
C GLY A 191 16.58 2.24 -5.39
N GLY A 192 17.41 1.25 -5.73
CA GLY A 192 17.41 0.60 -7.03
C GLY A 192 18.15 -0.73 -6.95
N LYS A 193 18.70 -1.18 -8.07
CA LYS A 193 19.48 -2.41 -8.14
C LYS A 193 20.61 -2.46 -7.11
N GLU A 194 21.25 -1.33 -6.83
CA GLU A 194 22.33 -1.20 -5.85
C GLU A 194 21.88 -1.55 -4.43
N TRP A 195 20.64 -1.23 -4.08
CA TRP A 195 20.08 -1.54 -2.76
C TRP A 195 19.90 -3.05 -2.58
N ILE A 196 19.42 -3.75 -3.61
CA ILE A 196 19.34 -5.21 -3.60
C ILE A 196 20.73 -5.83 -3.52
N LEU A 197 21.68 -5.35 -4.32
CA LEU A 197 23.05 -5.87 -4.32
C LEU A 197 23.67 -5.72 -2.94
N PHE A 198 23.53 -4.54 -2.33
CA PHE A 198 23.97 -4.31 -0.95
C PHE A 198 23.33 -5.31 0.03
N ALA A 199 22.01 -5.51 -0.03
CA ALA A 199 21.31 -6.43 0.86
C ALA A 199 21.76 -7.89 0.68
N GLN A 200 22.06 -8.30 -0.56
CA GLN A 200 22.55 -9.63 -0.89
C GLN A 200 23.99 -9.84 -0.39
N GLU A 201 24.87 -8.88 -0.64
CA GLU A 201 26.28 -8.92 -0.23
C GLU A 201 26.44 -8.90 1.29
N ASN A 202 25.54 -8.22 2.00
CA ASN A 202 25.59 -8.03 3.45
C ASN A 202 24.56 -8.89 4.21
N GLN A 203 24.02 -9.93 3.58
CA GLN A 203 22.89 -10.70 4.13
C GLN A 203 23.17 -11.26 5.53
N ILE A 204 24.39 -11.75 5.79
CA ILE A 204 24.78 -12.31 7.09
C ILE A 204 24.76 -11.23 8.17
N ASP A 205 25.30 -10.05 7.87
CA ASP A 205 25.41 -8.97 8.85
C ASP A 205 24.04 -8.34 9.12
N ILE A 206 23.19 -8.19 8.08
CA ILE A 206 21.79 -7.76 8.23
C ILE A 206 21.03 -8.75 9.12
N LYS A 207 21.15 -10.06 8.89
CA LYS A 207 20.52 -11.09 9.73
C LYS A 207 21.03 -11.05 11.17
N ARG A 208 22.33 -10.81 11.38
CA ARG A 208 22.91 -10.70 12.73
C ARG A 208 22.40 -9.46 13.46
N ALA A 209 22.34 -8.32 12.78
CA ALA A 209 21.79 -7.08 13.34
C ALA A 209 20.31 -7.25 13.71
N PHE A 210 19.51 -7.79 12.78
CA PHE A 210 18.10 -8.08 13.04
C PHE A 210 17.90 -9.06 14.21
N LEU A 211 18.70 -10.13 14.30
CA LEU A 211 18.62 -11.07 15.42
C LEU A 211 18.94 -10.39 16.76
N LYS A 212 19.90 -9.48 16.78
CA LYS A 212 20.21 -8.69 17.96
C LYS A 212 19.01 -7.84 18.38
N ASP A 213 18.46 -7.09 17.44
CA ASP A 213 17.27 -6.25 17.67
C ASP A 213 16.10 -7.09 18.15
N PHE A 214 15.87 -8.26 17.53
CA PHE A 214 14.82 -9.20 17.90
C PHE A 214 14.92 -9.69 19.34
N ASN A 215 16.14 -9.87 19.85
CA ASN A 215 16.38 -10.31 21.23
C ASN A 215 16.32 -9.18 22.26
N GLU A 216 16.57 -7.93 21.84
CA GLU A 216 16.72 -6.78 22.75
C GLU A 216 15.48 -5.88 22.78
N LEU A 217 14.69 -5.84 21.71
CA LEU A 217 13.56 -4.92 21.55
C LEU A 217 12.22 -5.63 21.74
N SER A 218 11.23 -4.90 22.24
CA SER A 218 9.84 -5.39 22.21
C SER A 218 9.29 -5.43 20.78
N GLU A 219 8.27 -6.26 20.52
CA GLU A 219 7.59 -6.34 19.21
C GLU A 219 7.16 -4.95 18.70
N LYS A 220 6.62 -4.11 19.59
CA LYS A 220 6.22 -2.74 19.27
C LYS A 220 7.39 -1.84 18.86
N GLN A 221 8.58 -2.07 19.40
CA GLN A 221 9.78 -1.31 19.04
C GLN A 221 10.39 -1.81 17.72
N LEU A 222 10.27 -3.11 17.42
CA LEU A 222 10.69 -3.70 16.14
C LEU A 222 9.85 -3.20 14.96
N TYR A 223 8.57 -2.90 15.18
CA TYR A 223 7.60 -2.50 14.15
C TYR A 223 7.36 -1.00 14.00
N ARG A 224 8.22 -0.15 14.55
CA ARG A 224 7.99 1.30 14.51
C ARG A 224 8.22 1.84 13.09
N GLU A 225 7.16 1.90 12.29
CA GLU A 225 7.09 2.67 11.04
C GLU A 225 7.18 4.19 11.28
#